data_AF-A0A7C4N8C8-F1
#
_entry.id   AF-A0A7C4N8C8-F1
#
_cell.length_a   1.000
_cell.length_b   1.000
_cell.length_c   1.000
_cell.angle_alpha   90.00
_cell.angle_beta   90.00
_cell.angle_gamma   90.00
#
_symmetry.space_group_name_H-M   'P 1'
#
loop_
_entity.id
_entity.type
_entity.pdbx_description
1 polymer ?
#
loop_
_entity_poly.entity_id
_entity_poly.type
_entity_poly.pdbx_seq_one_letter_code
_entity_poly.pdbx_strand_id
1 'polypeptide(L)'
;MGVVNGVIDTGVDVITAATLKEYEAQLDAKGIPHEWTTEGWEPPAVAVPEDFVVVVIGKSVHPYWSNVEKGVRAAAKDLGLKDEQAIFWVPPTEDVAAQIQTMETYIAQGVTGIAIAPSD
;
A
#
# COMPACT_ATOMS: atom_id res chain seq x y z
N MET A 1 29.75 5.60 20.45
CA MET A 1 28.93 4.54 19.80
C MET A 1 29.01 3.30 20.67
N GLY A 2 27.90 2.92 21.30
CA GLY A 2 27.85 1.81 22.25
C GLY A 2 27.23 0.59 21.58
N VAL A 3 27.96 -0.53 21.56
CA VAL A 3 27.44 -1.82 21.13
C VAL A 3 26.32 -2.22 22.09
N VAL A 4 25.11 -2.44 21.59
CA VAL A 4 24.00 -3.02 22.37
C VAL A 4 23.73 -4.40 21.81
N ASN A 5 23.83 -5.44 22.66
CA ASN A 5 23.58 -6.85 22.27
C ASN A 5 24.40 -7.35 21.07
N GLY A 6 25.63 -6.87 20.88
CA GLY A 6 26.51 -7.29 19.78
C GLY A 6 26.17 -6.67 18.41
N VAL A 7 25.18 -5.77 18.34
CA VAL A 7 24.85 -5.03 17.12
C VAL A 7 25.43 -3.62 17.20
N ILE A 8 26.15 -3.23 16.16
CA ILE A 8 26.58 -1.84 15.91
C ILE A 8 25.62 -1.30 14.87
N ASP A 9 24.73 -0.41 15.29
CA ASP A 9 23.93 0.39 14.36
C ASP A 9 24.85 1.37 13.65
N THR A 10 25.00 1.20 12.34
CA THR A 10 25.84 2.05 11.49
C THR A 10 25.17 3.38 11.13
N GLY A 11 23.97 3.67 11.65
CA GLY A 11 23.30 4.96 11.51
C GLY A 11 22.64 5.17 10.15
N VAL A 12 22.01 4.14 9.60
CA VAL A 12 21.22 4.26 8.36
C VAL A 12 19.74 4.36 8.73
N ASP A 13 19.18 5.55 8.56
CA ASP A 13 17.75 5.82 8.72
C ASP A 13 17.09 5.94 7.34
N VAL A 14 15.91 5.32 7.16
CA VAL A 14 15.08 5.52 5.97
C VAL A 14 14.15 6.70 6.22
N ILE A 15 14.41 7.81 5.53
CA ILE A 15 13.64 9.04 5.67
C ILE A 15 12.75 9.20 4.44
N THR A 16 11.47 9.45 4.67
CA THR A 16 10.47 9.77 3.65
C THR A 16 9.96 11.18 3.88
N ALA A 17 9.24 11.76 2.92
CA ALA A 17 8.60 13.05 3.13
C ALA A 17 7.67 13.01 4.36
N ALA A 18 6.93 11.92 4.56
CA ALA A 18 6.05 11.76 5.72
C ALA A 18 6.80 11.73 7.06
N THR A 19 8.01 11.16 7.09
CA THR A 19 8.78 10.94 8.33
C THR A 19 9.83 12.03 8.61
N LEU A 20 9.97 13.02 7.73
CA LEU A 20 11.03 14.03 7.82
C LEU A 20 10.93 14.91 9.08
N LYS A 21 9.71 15.29 9.51
CA LYS A 21 9.49 16.09 10.73
C LYS A 21 9.87 15.34 12.00
N GLU A 22 9.51 14.06 12.06
CA GLU A 22 9.87 13.19 13.19
C GLU A 22 11.38 12.98 13.26
N TYR A 23 12.03 12.86 12.10
CA TYR A 23 13.48 12.75 12.01
C TYR A 23 14.18 14.04 12.49
N GLU A 24 13.72 15.22 12.09
CA GLU A 24 14.24 16.51 12.61
C GLU A 24 14.15 16.57 14.14
N ALA A 25 12.97 16.28 14.70
CA ALA A 25 12.77 16.28 16.15
C ALA A 25 13.71 15.29 16.89
N GLN A 26 14.05 14.17 16.25
CA GLN A 26 15.05 13.24 16.79
C GLN A 26 16.47 13.80 16.74
N LEU A 27 16.85 14.53 15.70
CA LEU A 27 18.15 15.21 15.62
C LEU A 27 18.26 16.28 16.70
N ASP A 28 17.22 17.10 16.87
CA ASP A 28 17.11 18.11 17.93
C ASP A 28 17.27 17.49 19.32
N ALA A 29 16.51 16.42 19.61
CA ALA A 29 16.58 15.73 20.88
C ALA A 29 17.96 15.10 21.16
N LYS A 30 18.67 14.70 20.10
CA LYS A 30 20.03 14.15 20.18
C LYS A 30 21.11 15.24 20.16
N GLY A 31 20.76 16.51 19.96
CA GLY A 31 21.69 17.62 19.81
C GLY A 31 22.59 17.50 18.57
N ILE A 32 22.14 16.81 17.53
CA ILE A 32 22.89 16.62 16.29
C ILE A 32 22.66 17.86 15.42
N PRO A 33 23.70 18.62 15.04
CA PRO A 33 23.53 19.83 14.23
C PRO A 33 23.06 19.50 12.81
N HIS A 34 22.14 20.30 12.28
CA HIS A 34 21.65 20.24 10.90
C HIS A 34 21.45 21.65 10.34
N GLU A 35 21.55 21.81 9.01
CA GLU A 35 21.46 23.10 8.30
C GLU A 35 20.10 23.35 7.61
N TRP A 36 19.18 22.39 7.72
CA TRP A 36 17.84 22.43 7.11
C TRP A 36 16.76 22.47 8.21
N THR A 37 15.54 22.90 7.89
CA THR A 37 14.42 22.85 8.84
C THR A 37 13.10 22.51 8.16
N THR A 38 12.19 21.85 8.87
CA THR A 38 10.80 21.65 8.44
C THR A 38 9.83 22.72 8.95
N GLU A 39 10.33 23.80 9.57
CA GLU A 39 9.49 24.94 9.97
C GLU A 39 8.74 25.52 8.76
N GLY A 40 7.42 25.53 8.82
CA GLY A 40 6.56 25.98 7.72
C GLY A 40 6.50 25.04 6.50
N TRP A 41 7.18 23.90 6.55
CA TRP A 41 7.09 22.85 5.54
C TRP A 41 6.06 21.81 5.97
N GLU A 42 5.21 21.39 5.03
CA GLU A 42 4.32 20.24 5.19
C GLU A 42 4.72 19.17 4.19
N PRO A 43 4.65 17.87 4.57
CA PRO A 43 4.86 16.81 3.60
C PRO A 43 3.88 16.99 2.45
N PRO A 44 4.34 16.88 1.18
CA PRO A 44 3.44 16.84 0.06
C PRO A 44 2.42 15.73 0.32
N ALA A 45 1.14 16.09 0.31
CA ALA A 45 0.08 15.11 0.38
C ALA A 45 0.24 14.20 -0.84
N VAL A 46 0.66 12.95 -0.61
CA VAL A 46 0.44 11.89 -1.58
C VAL A 46 -1.05 11.58 -1.50
N ALA A 47 -1.84 12.45 -2.10
CA ALA A 47 -3.27 12.25 -2.20
C ALA A 47 -3.47 11.09 -3.17
N VAL A 48 -4.00 9.99 -2.66
CA VAL A 48 -4.62 8.98 -3.51
C VAL A 48 -5.70 9.71 -4.30
N PRO A 49 -5.66 9.71 -5.65
CA PRO A 49 -6.73 10.30 -6.44
C PRO A 49 -8.09 9.72 -6.02
N GLU A 50 -9.11 10.55 -5.89
CA GLU A 50 -10.46 10.10 -5.49
C GLU A 50 -11.04 9.09 -6.49
N ASP A 51 -10.61 9.14 -7.76
CA ASP A 51 -10.96 8.23 -8.84
C ASP A 51 -10.01 7.02 -8.97
N PHE A 52 -9.05 6.87 -8.05
CA PHE A 52 -8.18 5.70 -8.02
C PHE A 52 -8.95 4.46 -7.58
N VAL A 53 -9.07 3.46 -8.45
CA VAL A 53 -9.74 2.19 -8.16
C VAL A 53 -8.92 1.04 -8.76
N VAL A 54 -8.56 0.07 -7.93
CA VAL A 54 -7.89 -1.15 -8.35
C VAL A 54 -8.75 -2.37 -8.03
N VAL A 55 -8.74 -3.35 -8.93
CA VAL A 55 -9.49 -4.59 -8.80
C VAL A 55 -8.55 -5.78 -8.80
N VAL A 56 -8.74 -6.70 -7.85
CA VAL A 56 -8.05 -7.98 -7.78
C VAL A 56 -9.05 -9.10 -8.03
N ILE A 57 -8.86 -9.83 -9.14
CA ILE A 57 -9.70 -10.94 -9.59
C ILE A 57 -8.98 -12.26 -9.27
N GLY A 58 -9.51 -13.04 -8.33
CA GLY A 58 -9.01 -14.38 -7.99
C GLY A 58 -9.79 -15.51 -8.68
N LYS A 59 -9.40 -16.77 -8.42
CA LYS A 59 -9.95 -17.94 -9.14
C LYS A 59 -11.27 -18.49 -8.59
N SER A 60 -11.50 -18.50 -7.27
CA SER A 60 -12.70 -19.11 -6.68
C SER A 60 -12.88 -18.79 -5.19
N VAL A 61 -14.03 -19.17 -4.61
CA VAL A 61 -14.19 -19.20 -3.16
C VAL A 61 -13.39 -20.37 -2.58
N HIS A 62 -12.21 -20.08 -2.01
CA HIS A 62 -11.33 -21.05 -1.38
C HIS A 62 -10.50 -20.39 -0.26
N PRO A 63 -10.10 -21.10 0.83
CA PRO A 63 -9.32 -20.50 1.93
C PRO A 63 -8.05 -19.77 1.50
N TYR A 64 -7.41 -20.22 0.42
CA TYR A 64 -6.27 -19.53 -0.19
C TYR A 64 -6.64 -18.10 -0.61
N TRP A 65 -7.75 -17.93 -1.35
CA TRP A 65 -8.22 -16.64 -1.84
C TRP A 65 -8.70 -15.73 -0.71
N SER A 66 -9.25 -16.28 0.38
CA SER A 66 -9.56 -15.49 1.58
C SER A 66 -8.32 -14.89 2.25
N ASN A 67 -7.16 -15.55 2.15
CA ASN A 67 -5.91 -14.98 2.65
C ASN A 67 -5.35 -13.91 1.70
N VAL A 68 -5.51 -14.09 0.39
CA VAL A 68 -5.19 -13.06 -0.61
C VAL A 68 -6.03 -11.80 -0.35
N GLU A 69 -7.34 -11.95 -0.14
CA GLU A 69 -8.23 -10.83 0.20
C GLU A 69 -7.76 -10.05 1.43
N LYS A 70 -7.34 -10.73 2.49
CA LYS A 70 -6.76 -10.08 3.68
C LYS A 70 -5.52 -9.26 3.32
N GLY A 71 -4.65 -9.79 2.45
CA GLY A 71 -3.49 -9.06 1.95
C GLY A 71 -3.86 -7.82 1.15
N VAL A 72 -4.86 -7.91 0.26
CA VAL A 72 -5.39 -6.75 -0.48
C VAL A 72 -5.91 -5.68 0.48
N ARG A 73 -6.72 -6.07 1.47
CA ARG A 73 -7.28 -5.15 2.47
C ARG A 73 -6.21 -4.51 3.35
N ALA A 74 -5.18 -5.27 3.74
CA ALA A 74 -4.06 -4.74 4.51
C ALA A 74 -3.29 -3.68 3.69
N ALA A 75 -2.95 -3.99 2.43
CA ALA A 75 -2.27 -3.06 1.54
C ALA A 75 -3.13 -1.80 1.27
N ALA A 76 -4.44 -1.96 1.07
CA ALA A 76 -5.36 -0.84 0.89
C ALA A 76 -5.31 0.12 2.09
N LYS A 77 -5.36 -0.42 3.32
CA LYS A 77 -5.23 0.35 4.55
C LYS A 77 -3.87 1.05 4.65
N ASP A 78 -2.78 0.33 4.39
CA ASP A 78 -1.42 0.88 4.49
C ASP A 78 -1.19 2.00 3.46
N LEU A 79 -1.89 1.96 2.33
CA LEU A 79 -1.84 2.96 1.27
C LEU A 79 -2.90 4.07 1.42
N GLY A 80 -3.75 4.02 2.46
CA GLY A 80 -4.80 5.02 2.69
C GLY A 80 -5.96 4.97 1.68
N LEU A 81 -6.15 3.84 0.99
CA LEU A 81 -7.28 3.62 0.09
C LEU A 81 -8.57 3.38 0.88
N LYS A 82 -9.69 3.90 0.37
CA LYS A 82 -11.03 3.53 0.86
C LYS A 82 -11.38 2.09 0.43
N ASP A 83 -12.31 1.46 1.12
CA ASP A 83 -12.72 0.08 0.82
C ASP A 83 -13.24 -0.08 -0.63
N GLU A 84 -13.84 0.96 -1.19
CA GLU A 84 -14.34 0.97 -2.57
C GLU A 84 -13.22 1.12 -3.62
N GLN A 85 -12.04 1.57 -3.22
CA GLN A 85 -10.89 1.79 -4.10
C GLN A 85 -10.02 0.54 -4.28
N ALA A 86 -10.19 -0.48 -3.42
CA ALA A 86 -9.48 -1.75 -3.50
C ALA A 86 -10.47 -2.92 -3.49
N ILE A 87 -10.92 -3.31 -4.68
CA ILE A 87 -11.96 -4.31 -4.87
C ILE A 87 -11.33 -5.70 -4.98
N PHE A 88 -11.81 -6.67 -4.20
CA PHE A 88 -11.47 -8.08 -4.36
C PHE A 88 -12.68 -8.87 -4.81
N TRP A 89 -12.54 -9.66 -5.87
CA TRP A 89 -13.60 -10.49 -6.41
C TRP A 89 -13.11 -11.90 -6.78
N VAL A 90 -13.94 -12.89 -6.52
CA VAL A 90 -13.77 -14.28 -6.97
C VAL A 90 -15.11 -14.87 -7.40
N PRO A 91 -15.15 -15.79 -8.38
CA PRO A 91 -16.37 -16.53 -8.68
C PRO A 91 -16.64 -17.61 -7.60
N PRO A 92 -17.87 -18.13 -7.47
CA PRO A 92 -18.19 -19.19 -6.50
C PRO A 92 -17.33 -20.45 -6.69
N THR A 93 -17.11 -20.86 -7.94
CA THR A 93 -16.21 -21.93 -8.37
C THR A 93 -15.34 -21.40 -9.50
N GLU A 94 -14.23 -22.08 -9.81
CA GLU A 94 -13.36 -21.66 -10.91
C GLU A 94 -14.14 -21.61 -12.24
N ASP A 95 -14.15 -20.44 -12.87
CA ASP A 95 -14.97 -20.14 -14.05
C ASP A 95 -14.30 -19.05 -14.90
N VAL A 96 -13.75 -19.47 -16.03
CA VAL A 96 -13.07 -18.60 -16.99
C VAL A 96 -14.03 -17.56 -17.60
N ALA A 97 -15.27 -17.95 -17.90
CA ALA A 97 -16.25 -17.04 -18.50
C ALA A 97 -16.66 -15.95 -17.51
N ALA A 98 -16.87 -16.32 -16.25
CA ALA A 98 -17.17 -15.36 -15.19
C ALA A 98 -15.99 -14.39 -14.94
N GLN A 99 -14.75 -14.86 -14.98
CA GLN A 99 -13.57 -13.99 -14.89
C GLN A 99 -13.50 -13.01 -16.07
N ILE A 100 -13.73 -13.47 -17.31
CA ILE A 100 -13.73 -12.61 -18.51
C ILE A 100 -14.80 -11.52 -18.38
N GLN A 101 -16.05 -11.89 -18.06
CA GLN A 101 -17.15 -10.94 -17.91
C GLN A 101 -16.88 -9.91 -16.81
N THR A 102 -16.28 -10.35 -15.70
CA THR A 102 -15.91 -9.47 -14.59
C THR A 102 -14.80 -8.49 -15.00
N MET A 103 -13.77 -8.97 -15.69
CA MET A 103 -12.70 -8.13 -16.22
C MET A 103 -13.24 -7.09 -17.20
N GLU A 104 -14.09 -7.48 -18.17
CA GLU A 104 -14.73 -6.55 -19.10
C GLU A 104 -15.59 -5.51 -18.40
N THR A 105 -16.32 -5.91 -17.35
CA THR A 105 -17.13 -5.00 -16.52
C THR A 105 -16.25 -3.91 -15.90
N TYR A 106 -15.13 -4.28 -15.28
CA TYR A 106 -14.24 -3.31 -14.64
C TYR A 106 -13.46 -2.46 -15.65
N ILE A 107 -13.12 -3.02 -16.81
CA ILE A 107 -12.58 -2.22 -17.93
C ILE A 107 -13.59 -1.15 -18.36
N ALA A 108 -14.87 -1.52 -18.53
CA ALA A 108 -15.91 -0.58 -18.91
C ALA A 108 -16.19 0.50 -17.84
N GLN A 109 -15.96 0.17 -16.57
CA GLN A 109 -16.03 1.13 -15.46
C GLN A 109 -14.84 2.09 -15.40
N GLY A 110 -13.78 1.85 -16.17
CA GLY A 110 -12.60 2.71 -16.20
C GLY A 110 -11.76 2.64 -14.94
N VAL A 111 -11.71 1.47 -14.28
CA VAL A 111 -10.84 1.29 -13.09
C VAL A 111 -9.38 1.56 -13.47
N THR A 112 -8.60 2.06 -12.51
CA THR A 112 -7.20 2.42 -12.68
C THR A 112 -6.32 1.22 -13.02
N GLY A 113 -6.65 0.04 -12.47
CA GLY A 113 -5.88 -1.16 -12.74
C GLY A 113 -6.59 -2.45 -12.34
N ILE A 114 -6.21 -3.54 -13.00
CA ILE A 114 -6.70 -4.89 -12.73
C ILE A 114 -5.50 -5.81 -12.50
N ALA A 115 -5.48 -6.47 -11.35
CA ALA A 115 -4.64 -7.64 -11.09
C ALA A 115 -5.52 -8.89 -11.20
N ILE A 116 -5.07 -9.89 -11.94
CA ILE A 116 -5.83 -11.12 -12.16
C ILE A 116 -4.95 -12.34 -11.92
N ALA A 117 -5.53 -13.35 -11.25
CA ALA A 117 -5.02 -14.70 -11.26
C ALA A 117 -5.85 -15.52 -12.26
N PRO A 118 -5.34 -15.74 -13.49
CA PRO A 118 -6.14 -16.33 -14.55
C PRO A 118 -6.55 -17.76 -14.21
N SER A 119 -7.84 -18.05 -14.32
CA SER A 119 -8.35 -19.42 -14.33
C SER A 119 -7.77 -20.20 -15.52
N ASP A 120 -7.55 -21.50 -15.30
CA ASP A 120 -6.91 -22.37 -16.29
C ASP A 120 -7.91 -22.93 -17.33
#